data_AF-A0A842J8A5-F1
#
_entry.id   AF-A0A842J8A5-F1
#
_cell.length_a   1.000
_cell.length_b   1.000
_cell.length_c   1.000
_cell.angle_alpha   90.00
_cell.angle_beta   90.00
_cell.angle_gamma   90.00
#
_symmetry.space_group_name_H-M   'P 1'
#
loop_
_entity.id
_entity.type
_entity.pdbx_description
1 polymer ?
#
loop_
_entity_poly.entity_id
_entity_poly.type
_entity_poly.pdbx_seq_one_letter_code
_entity_poly.pdbx_strand_id
1 'polypeptide(L)'
;MKEMIKRVREEKGGFTLAELLIVVAIILVLVAVAVPVFTGAMGNAQESVAKANIHAVKSQASAQYLLQKKTGDVYYTATVDAEGNVTALTENSTGTPTEASTIKADIGNKPVQITVKITAADVSGTGGGTGTE
;
A
#
# COMPACT_ATOMS: atom_id res chain seq x y z
N MET A 1 -43.98 -26.16 43.04
CA MET A 1 -42.75 -26.12 42.23
C MET A 1 -42.95 -26.50 40.75
N LYS A 2 -43.94 -27.33 40.36
CA LYS A 2 -44.20 -27.64 38.93
C LYS A 2 -44.73 -26.45 38.11
N GLU A 3 -45.45 -25.53 38.73
CA GLU A 3 -46.02 -24.35 38.05
C GLU A 3 -44.99 -23.26 37.70
N MET A 4 -43.86 -23.17 38.42
CA MET A 4 -42.81 -22.17 38.13
C MET A 4 -41.93 -22.54 36.92
N ILE A 5 -41.81 -23.84 36.60
CA ILE A 5 -40.99 -24.31 35.47
C ILE A 5 -41.72 -24.11 34.14
N LYS A 6 -43.06 -24.08 34.14
CA LYS A 6 -43.87 -23.94 32.92
C LYS A 6 -43.79 -22.53 32.32
N ARG A 7 -43.75 -21.48 33.16
CA ARG A 7 -43.64 -20.08 32.72
C ARG A 7 -42.29 -19.74 32.09
N VAL A 8 -41.19 -20.37 32.55
CA VAL A 8 -39.83 -20.10 32.03
C VAL A 8 -39.61 -20.61 30.60
N ARG A 9 -40.44 -21.56 30.12
CA ARG A 9 -40.33 -22.12 28.77
C ARG A 9 -41.17 -21.36 27.73
N GLU A 10 -42.17 -20.61 28.16
CA GLU A 10 -43.05 -19.81 27.28
C GLU A 10 -42.48 -18.40 27.01
N GLU A 11 -41.56 -17.91 27.85
CA GLU A 11 -40.95 -16.57 27.73
C GLU A 11 -39.60 -16.53 27.01
N LYS A 12 -39.11 -17.66 26.48
CA LYS A 12 -37.91 -17.67 25.64
C LYS A 12 -38.30 -17.49 24.17
N GLY A 13 -38.56 -16.24 23.80
CA GLY A 13 -38.64 -15.82 22.40
C GLY A 13 -37.35 -16.21 21.68
N GLY A 14 -37.42 -17.27 20.88
CA GLY A 14 -36.30 -17.77 20.09
C GLY A 14 -36.11 -16.92 18.84
N PHE A 15 -34.85 -16.67 18.50
CA PHE A 15 -34.44 -16.06 17.22
C PHE A 15 -34.96 -16.92 16.07
N THR A 16 -35.79 -16.34 15.21
CA THR A 16 -36.41 -17.07 14.10
C THR A 16 -35.43 -17.22 12.94
N LEU A 17 -35.53 -18.32 12.20
CA LEU A 17 -34.73 -18.49 10.97
C LEU A 17 -35.03 -17.38 9.93
N ALA A 18 -36.25 -16.84 9.94
CA ALA A 18 -36.66 -15.74 9.08
C ALA A 18 -35.92 -14.43 9.43
N GLU A 19 -35.75 -14.13 10.72
CA GLU A 19 -34.97 -12.97 11.18
C GLU A 19 -33.49 -13.09 10.78
N LEU A 20 -32.90 -14.28 10.87
CA LEU A 20 -31.54 -14.49 10.37
C LEU A 20 -31.45 -14.27 8.85
N LEU A 21 -32.43 -14.79 8.10
CA LEU A 21 -32.42 -14.75 6.63
C LEU A 21 -32.47 -13.33 6.10
N ILE A 22 -33.34 -12.47 6.66
CA ILE A 22 -33.42 -11.07 6.21
C ILE A 22 -32.12 -10.30 6.52
N VAL A 23 -31.48 -10.60 7.66
CA VAL A 23 -30.21 -9.96 8.05
C VAL A 23 -29.09 -10.35 7.09
N VAL A 24 -28.93 -11.65 6.80
CA VAL A 24 -27.91 -12.12 5.85
C VAL A 24 -28.18 -11.56 4.46
N ALA A 25 -29.45 -11.49 4.03
CA ALA A 25 -29.81 -10.90 2.73
C ALA A 25 -29.35 -9.43 2.62
N ILE A 26 -29.55 -8.63 3.65
CA ILE A 26 -29.10 -7.23 3.67
C ILE A 26 -27.56 -7.15 3.69
N ILE A 27 -26.88 -7.97 4.52
CA ILE A 27 -25.41 -8.01 4.58
C ILE A 27 -24.82 -8.35 3.20
N LEU A 28 -25.41 -9.30 2.46
CA LEU A 28 -24.94 -9.67 1.13
C LEU A 28 -25.02 -8.50 0.14
N VAL A 29 -26.08 -7.69 0.20
CA VAL A 29 -26.21 -6.48 -0.64
C VAL A 29 -25.12 -5.46 -0.29
N LEU A 30 -24.85 -5.25 1.01
CA LEU A 30 -23.80 -4.33 1.46
C LEU A 30 -22.41 -4.80 1.03
N VAL A 31 -22.09 -6.08 1.23
CA VAL A 31 -20.79 -6.67 0.86
C VAL A 31 -20.55 -6.60 -0.65
N ALA A 32 -21.60 -6.81 -1.46
CA ALA A 32 -21.50 -6.75 -2.92
C ALA A 32 -20.98 -5.41 -3.44
N VAL A 33 -21.33 -4.29 -2.79
CA VAL A 33 -20.84 -2.95 -3.15
C VAL A 33 -19.54 -2.60 -2.39
N ALA A 34 -19.46 -2.96 -1.11
CA ALA A 34 -18.34 -2.57 -0.27
C ALA A 34 -17.01 -3.18 -0.71
N VAL A 35 -16.99 -4.46 -1.10
CA VAL A 35 -15.77 -5.16 -1.50
C VAL A 35 -15.08 -4.52 -2.72
N PRO A 36 -15.75 -4.34 -3.88
CA PRO A 36 -15.08 -3.75 -5.05
C PRO A 36 -14.61 -2.31 -4.81
N VAL A 37 -15.39 -1.51 -4.07
CA VAL A 37 -15.03 -0.13 -3.70
C VAL A 37 -13.78 -0.13 -2.81
N PHE A 38 -13.76 -0.96 -1.77
CA PHE A 38 -12.64 -1.05 -0.85
C PHE A 38 -11.37 -1.58 -1.55
N THR A 39 -11.49 -2.62 -2.38
CA THR A 39 -10.36 -3.16 -3.15
C THR A 39 -9.77 -2.12 -4.10
N GLY A 40 -10.61 -1.33 -4.80
CA GLY A 40 -10.14 -0.25 -5.65
C GLY A 40 -9.42 0.85 -4.87
N ALA A 41 -9.98 1.28 -3.74
CA ALA A 41 -9.35 2.28 -2.88
C ALA A 41 -8.00 1.80 -2.32
N MET A 42 -7.91 0.54 -1.88
CA MET A 42 -6.68 -0.06 -1.40
C MET A 42 -5.60 -0.09 -2.49
N GLY A 43 -5.95 -0.48 -3.73
CA GLY A 43 -5.01 -0.50 -4.86
C GLY A 43 -4.46 0.89 -5.20
N ASN A 44 -5.31 1.92 -5.14
CA ASN A 44 -4.88 3.31 -5.36
C ASN A 44 -3.97 3.82 -4.23
N ALA A 45 -4.30 3.49 -2.98
CA ALA A 45 -3.47 3.83 -1.82
C ALA A 45 -2.08 3.18 -1.93
N GLN A 46 -2.03 1.90 -2.27
CA GLN A 46 -0.79 1.16 -2.50
C GLN A 46 0.08 1.78 -3.60
N GLU A 47 -0.53 2.22 -4.71
CA GLU A 47 0.21 2.88 -5.78
C GLU A 47 0.76 4.24 -5.35
N SER A 48 0.00 5.02 -4.57
CA SER A 48 0.46 6.29 -4.02
C SER A 48 1.67 6.10 -3.08
N VAL A 49 1.60 5.10 -2.19
CA VAL A 49 2.72 4.76 -1.30
C VAL A 49 3.93 4.26 -2.09
N ALA A 50 3.73 3.44 -3.13
CA ALA A 50 4.82 3.00 -4.01
C ALA A 50 5.55 4.20 -4.64
N LYS A 51 4.81 5.19 -5.17
CA LYS A 51 5.40 6.42 -5.73
C LYS A 51 6.15 7.22 -4.67
N ALA A 52 5.59 7.35 -3.46
CA ALA A 52 6.25 8.04 -2.35
C ALA A 52 7.56 7.34 -1.95
N ASN A 53 7.58 6.01 -1.89
CA ASN A 53 8.79 5.24 -1.58
C ASN A 53 9.85 5.35 -2.68
N ILE A 54 9.45 5.31 -3.96
CA ILE A 54 10.36 5.58 -5.08
C ILE A 54 10.97 6.97 -4.95
N HIS A 55 10.16 7.98 -4.61
CA HIS A 55 10.64 9.34 -4.40
C HIS A 55 11.61 9.44 -3.20
N ALA A 56 11.32 8.75 -2.09
CA ALA A 56 12.21 8.70 -0.93
C ALA A 56 13.58 8.08 -1.29
N VAL A 57 13.58 6.95 -2.01
CA VAL A 57 14.80 6.31 -2.51
C VAL A 57 15.53 7.25 -3.48
N LYS A 58 14.83 7.92 -4.39
CA LYS A 58 15.40 8.88 -5.33
C LYS A 58 16.09 10.03 -4.60
N SER A 59 15.47 10.59 -3.56
CA SER A 59 16.05 11.67 -2.75
C SER A 59 17.37 11.25 -2.07
N GLN A 60 17.40 10.06 -1.45
CA GLN A 60 18.62 9.54 -0.83
C GLN A 60 19.70 9.21 -1.87
N ALA A 61 19.32 8.62 -3.00
CA ALA A 61 20.22 8.32 -4.11
C ALA A 61 20.82 9.59 -4.72
N SER A 62 20.02 10.65 -4.90
CA SER A 62 20.48 11.97 -5.35
C SER A 62 21.53 12.57 -4.40
N ALA A 63 21.31 12.46 -3.08
CA ALA A 63 22.29 12.91 -2.10
C ALA A 63 23.61 12.13 -2.20
N GLN A 64 23.56 10.80 -2.34
CA GLN A 64 24.75 9.96 -2.54
C GLN A 64 25.48 10.28 -3.85
N TYR A 65 24.75 10.47 -4.94
CA TYR A 65 25.31 10.84 -6.24
C TYR A 65 26.15 12.13 -6.15
N LEU A 66 25.62 13.15 -5.46
CA LEU A 66 26.32 14.42 -5.22
C LEU A 66 27.55 14.26 -4.33
N LEU A 67 27.41 13.53 -3.20
CA LEU A 67 28.52 13.29 -2.26
C LEU A 67 29.69 12.57 -2.92
N GLN A 68 29.39 11.60 -3.79
CA GLN A 68 30.39 10.83 -4.53
C GLN A 68 30.86 11.51 -5.82
N LYS A 69 30.37 12.73 -6.12
CA LYS A 69 30.71 13.52 -7.32
C LYS A 69 30.56 12.71 -8.61
N LYS A 70 29.51 11.90 -8.69
CA LYS A 70 29.25 11.07 -9.86
C LYS A 70 28.90 11.94 -11.05
N THR A 71 29.15 11.39 -12.23
CA THR A 71 28.84 12.02 -13.51
C THR A 71 28.14 10.99 -14.40
N GLY A 72 27.27 11.46 -15.29
CA GLY A 72 26.49 10.60 -16.15
C GLY A 72 25.32 9.92 -15.44
N ASP A 73 24.89 8.80 -16.02
CA ASP A 73 23.74 8.04 -15.55
C ASP A 73 24.19 6.98 -14.54
N VAL A 74 23.67 7.04 -13.31
CA VAL A 74 23.98 6.07 -12.26
C VAL A 74 22.69 5.48 -11.72
N TYR A 75 22.70 4.17 -11.45
CA TYR A 75 21.57 3.49 -10.83
C TYR A 75 21.84 3.25 -9.36
N TYR A 76 20.80 3.38 -8.54
CA TYR A 76 20.84 3.02 -7.14
C TYR A 76 19.70 2.08 -6.84
N THR A 77 19.98 1.00 -6.11
CA THR A 77 18.97 0.07 -5.63
C THR A 77 18.93 0.15 -4.11
N ALA A 78 17.73 0.29 -3.55
CA ALA A 78 17.49 0.23 -2.12
C ALA A 78 16.42 -0.80 -1.80
N THR A 79 16.47 -1.32 -0.57
CA THR A 79 15.40 -2.12 0.00
C THR A 79 14.51 -1.23 0.85
N VAL A 80 13.22 -1.20 0.54
CA VAL A 80 12.21 -0.56 1.38
C VAL A 80 11.47 -1.64 2.14
N ASP A 81 11.45 -1.56 3.47
CA ASP A 81 10.74 -2.52 4.31
C ASP A 81 9.21 -2.33 4.26
N ALA A 82 8.46 -3.15 4.99
CA ALA A 82 7.00 -3.08 5.02
C ALA A 82 6.50 -1.78 5.68
N GLU A 83 7.31 -1.18 6.55
CA GLU A 83 7.03 0.06 7.26
C GLU A 83 7.36 1.32 6.43
N GLY A 84 8.02 1.15 5.28
CA GLY A 84 8.40 2.24 4.37
C GLY A 84 9.77 2.85 4.63
N ASN A 85 10.60 2.23 5.48
CA ASN A 85 11.97 2.71 5.71
C ASN A 85 12.87 2.28 4.56
N VAL A 86 13.66 3.23 4.05
CA VAL A 86 14.67 2.97 3.03
C VAL A 86 15.95 2.45 3.69
N THR A 87 16.40 1.28 3.26
CA THR A 87 17.58 0.57 3.77
C THR A 87 18.45 0.07 2.62
N ALA A 88 19.70 -0.29 2.92
CA ALA A 88 20.62 -0.94 1.97
C ALA A 88 20.78 -0.24 0.60
N LEU A 89 20.82 1.09 0.58
CA LEU A 89 21.03 1.86 -0.65
C LEU A 89 22.42 1.58 -1.22
N THR A 90 22.45 0.98 -2.41
CA THR A 90 23.67 0.53 -3.09
C THR A 90 23.72 1.08 -4.51
N GLU A 91 24.91 1.53 -4.94
CA GLU A 91 25.15 1.94 -6.33
C GLU A 91 25.23 0.72 -7.25
N ASN A 92 24.71 0.84 -8.46
CA ASN A 92 24.79 -0.16 -9.50
C ASN A 92 25.17 0.46 -10.85
N SER A 93 25.97 -0.25 -11.64
CA SER A 93 26.43 0.21 -12.95
C SER A 93 25.33 0.17 -14.02
N THR A 94 24.33 -0.67 -13.81
CA THR A 94 23.17 -0.84 -14.69
C THR A 94 21.94 -1.20 -13.88
N GLY A 95 20.76 -0.79 -14.34
CA GLY A 95 19.50 -1.19 -13.72
C GLY A 95 18.31 -0.74 -14.55
N THR A 96 17.13 -1.25 -14.20
CA THR A 96 15.86 -0.78 -14.72
C THR A 96 15.15 -0.02 -13.61
N PRO A 97 14.80 1.26 -13.79
CA PRO A 97 14.03 2.00 -12.80
C PRO A 97 12.74 1.25 -12.46
N THR A 98 12.43 1.16 -11.17
CA THR A 98 11.24 0.46 -10.69
C THR A 98 10.02 1.34 -10.88
N GLU A 99 8.99 0.78 -11.51
CA GLU A 99 7.70 1.44 -11.68
C GLU A 99 6.80 1.17 -10.47
N ALA A 100 6.01 2.16 -10.07
CA ALA A 100 5.10 2.02 -8.92
C ALA A 100 4.10 0.86 -9.08
N SER A 101 3.63 0.63 -10.31
CA SER A 101 2.68 -0.43 -10.65
C SER A 101 3.23 -1.84 -10.45
N THR A 102 4.56 -2.03 -10.51
CA THR A 102 5.18 -3.36 -10.36
C THR A 102 5.35 -3.77 -8.90
N ILE A 103 5.34 -2.80 -7.98
CA ILE A 103 5.57 -3.05 -6.55
C ILE A 103 4.34 -2.83 -5.67
N LYS A 104 3.28 -2.19 -6.19
CA LYS A 104 2.11 -1.78 -5.38
C LYS A 104 1.48 -2.91 -4.55
N ALA A 105 1.41 -4.13 -5.07
CA ALA A 105 0.82 -5.26 -4.34
C ALA A 105 1.69 -5.75 -3.16
N ASP A 106 2.98 -5.43 -3.19
CA ASP A 106 3.97 -5.88 -2.22
C ASP A 106 4.25 -4.84 -1.12
N ILE A 107 4.00 -3.55 -1.42
CA ILE A 107 4.12 -2.43 -0.47
C ILE A 107 3.25 -2.68 0.77
N GLY A 108 3.85 -2.53 1.95
CA GLY A 108 3.19 -2.74 3.23
C GLY A 108 3.07 -4.20 3.67
N ASN A 109 3.43 -5.15 2.81
CA ASN A 109 3.25 -6.59 3.07
C ASN A 109 4.60 -7.33 3.20
N LYS A 110 5.61 -6.89 2.44
CA LYS A 110 6.97 -7.43 2.51
C LYS A 110 7.99 -6.38 2.03
N PRO A 111 9.28 -6.57 2.33
CA PRO A 111 10.33 -5.72 1.78
C PRO A 111 10.35 -5.78 0.24
N VAL A 112 10.57 -4.63 -0.40
CA VAL A 112 10.66 -4.48 -1.85
C VAL A 112 11.98 -3.83 -2.26
N GLN A 113 12.54 -4.25 -3.39
CA GLN A 113 13.69 -3.58 -3.97
C GLN A 113 13.22 -2.51 -4.96
N ILE A 114 13.73 -1.29 -4.78
CA ILE A 114 13.44 -0.14 -5.63
C ILE A 114 14.75 0.30 -6.26
N THR A 115 14.77 0.33 -7.60
CA THR A 115 15.88 0.87 -8.38
C THR A 115 15.48 2.21 -8.95
N VAL A 116 16.36 3.20 -8.81
CA VAL A 116 16.20 4.55 -9.38
C VAL A 116 17.40 4.89 -10.23
N LYS A 117 17.18 5.63 -11.31
CA LYS A 117 18.23 6.24 -12.12
C LYS A 117 18.39 7.68 -11.67
N ILE A 118 19.63 8.09 -11.39
CA ILE A 118 20.00 9.46 -11.08
C ILE A 118 20.94 9.96 -12.17
N THR A 119 20.65 11.14 -12.68
CA THR A 119 21.46 11.86 -13.67
C THR A 119 21.91 13.19 -13.10
N ALA A 120 22.88 13.83 -13.75
CA ALA A 120 23.27 15.19 -13.40
C ALA A 120 22.10 16.19 -13.43
N ALA A 121 21.11 15.99 -14.31
CA ALA A 121 19.92 16.84 -14.38
C ALA A 121 19.06 16.74 -13.11
N ASP A 122 18.89 15.53 -12.56
CA ASP A 122 18.08 15.27 -11.36
C ASP A 122 18.61 15.98 -10.10
N VAL A 123 19.90 16.32 -10.07
CA VAL A 123 20.57 16.91 -8.90
C VAL A 123 20.97 18.38 -9.09
N SER A 124 20.90 18.89 -10.33
CA SER A 124 21.35 20.25 -10.69
C SER A 124 20.39 21.39 -10.32
N GLY A 125 19.26 21.09 -9.66
CA GLY A 125 18.33 22.10 -9.16
C GLY A 125 17.36 22.69 -10.21
N THR A 126 17.33 22.18 -11.44
CA THR A 126 16.45 22.70 -12.50
C THR A 126 15.14 21.90 -12.68
N GLY A 127 14.82 20.92 -11.84
CA GLY A 127 13.63 20.09 -12.03
C GLY A 127 13.10 19.44 -10.77
N GLY A 128 11.97 19.93 -10.28
CA GLY A 128 11.26 19.27 -9.16
C GLY A 128 9.92 19.89 -8.78
N GLY A 129 9.32 20.69 -9.66
CA GLY A 129 8.02 21.31 -9.45
C GLY A 129 7.09 21.10 -10.63
N THR A 130 6.68 19.85 -10.86
CA THR A 130 5.45 19.58 -11.61
C THR A 130 4.57 18.68 -10.74
N GLY A 131 4.12 19.25 -9.63
CA GLY A 131 2.85 18.83 -9.04
C GLY A 131 1.77 19.31 -10.00
N THR A 132 1.36 18.44 -10.92
CA THR A 132 0.09 18.60 -11.62
C THR A 132 -1.02 18.20 -10.66
N GLU A 133 -1.94 19.14 -10.46
CA GLU A 133 -3.25 19.00 -9.82
C GLU A 133 -4.04 17.79 -10.32
#